data_AF-G4XTI0-F1
#
_entry.id   AF-G4XTI0-F1
#
_cell.length_a   1.000
_cell.length_b   1.000
_cell.length_c   1.000
_cell.angle_alpha   90.00
_cell.angle_beta   90.00
_cell.angle_gamma   90.00
#
_symmetry.space_group_name_H-M   'P 1'
#
loop_
_entity.id
_entity.type
_entity.pdbx_description
1 polymer ?
#
loop_
_entity_poly.entity_id
_entity_poly.type
_entity_poly.pdbx_seq_one_letter_code
_entity_poly.pdbx_strand_id
1 'polypeptide(L)'
;IKENTKAGHGINDIYNTFIKNNNWFSEHSESIEKKKDMMNIHLICLKNLYELLKGICETINKCNGSSNTNECIESAKKCADSYRRCLTIFSWGGLCNPYCSVLSNLKKDYEKIRENNDKLPELTPPSGRESCENYCENLTQKLNAEGSPIEQAKQVTTPGIGLLGQLRTLTSINNGNKLPYIAIPF
;
A
#
# COMPACT_ATOMS: atom_id res chain seq x y z
N ILE A 1 -15.80 6.36 1.21
CA ILE A 1 -15.14 7.22 2.22
C ILE A 1 -14.32 8.25 1.44
N LYS A 2 -14.52 9.55 1.67
CA LYS A 2 -13.76 10.61 0.98
C LYS A 2 -12.52 10.93 1.79
N GLU A 3 -11.33 10.85 1.19
CA GLU A 3 -10.09 11.19 1.88
C GLU A 3 -10.02 12.69 2.19
N ASN A 4 -9.46 13.01 3.36
CA ASN A 4 -9.09 14.38 3.70
C ASN A 4 -7.76 14.75 3.03
N THR A 5 -7.83 15.41 1.89
CA THR A 5 -6.64 15.85 1.13
C THR A 5 -5.71 16.77 1.93
N LYS A 6 -6.22 17.49 2.95
CA LYS A 6 -5.40 18.35 3.82
C LYS A 6 -4.36 17.56 4.61
N ALA A 7 -4.63 16.29 4.95
CA ALA A 7 -3.68 15.44 5.67
C ALA A 7 -2.45 15.12 4.80
N GLY A 8 -2.65 14.81 3.51
CA GLY A 8 -1.56 14.57 2.57
C GLY A 8 -0.69 15.82 2.32
N HIS A 9 -1.29 17.01 2.29
CA HIS A 9 -0.54 18.27 2.25
C HIS A 9 0.34 18.45 3.48
N GLY A 10 -0.20 18.22 4.68
CA GLY A 10 0.58 18.34 5.92
C GLY A 10 1.77 17.39 6.00
N ILE A 11 1.64 16.14 5.52
CA ILE A 11 2.76 15.18 5.46
C ILE A 11 3.86 15.68 4.53
N ASN A 12 3.50 16.19 3.34
CA ASN A 12 4.46 16.76 2.39
C ASN A 12 5.16 18.01 2.93
N ASP A 13 4.43 18.87 3.63
CA ASP A 13 4.99 20.08 4.23
C ASP A 13 6.01 19.70 5.32
N ILE A 14 5.68 18.77 6.21
CA ILE A 14 6.60 18.28 7.25
C ILE A 14 7.88 17.72 6.62
N TYR A 15 7.74 16.91 5.57
CA TYR A 15 8.89 16.35 4.87
C TYR A 15 9.80 17.44 4.29
N ASN A 16 9.23 18.38 3.53
CA ASN A 16 10.00 19.42 2.88
C ASN A 16 10.64 20.40 3.87
N THR A 17 9.94 20.72 4.97
CA THR A 17 10.40 21.68 5.96
C THR A 17 11.44 21.09 6.91
N PHE A 18 11.21 19.87 7.43
CA PHE A 18 11.99 19.34 8.54
C PHE A 18 12.92 18.19 8.17
N ILE A 19 12.64 17.47 7.07
CA ILE A 19 13.39 16.27 6.71
C ILE A 19 14.33 16.54 5.53
N LYS A 20 13.80 17.00 4.40
CA LYS A 20 14.51 17.06 3.11
C LYS A 20 15.83 17.82 3.15
N ASN A 21 15.86 18.98 3.82
CA ASN A 21 17.03 19.87 3.84
C ASN A 21 17.77 19.85 5.19
N ASN A 22 17.45 18.89 6.07
CA ASN A 22 18.06 18.82 7.39
C ASN A 22 19.33 17.96 7.35
N ASN A 23 20.44 18.54 7.81
CA ASN A 23 21.76 17.91 7.74
C ASN A 23 21.85 16.60 8.55
N TRP A 24 21.06 16.44 9.60
CA TRP A 24 21.00 15.21 10.40
C TRP A 24 20.50 14.00 9.61
N PHE A 25 19.74 14.22 8.53
CA PHE A 25 19.26 13.14 7.66
C PHE A 25 20.05 13.01 6.36
N SER A 26 21.12 13.80 6.17
CA SER A 26 21.87 13.86 4.90
C SER A 26 22.44 12.50 4.49
N GLU A 27 23.01 11.75 5.44
CA GLU A 27 23.54 10.39 5.23
C GLU A 27 22.47 9.37 4.83
N HIS A 28 21.20 9.65 5.12
CA HIS A 28 20.08 8.76 4.82
C HIS A 28 19.13 9.33 3.75
N SER A 29 19.48 10.47 3.15
CA SER A 29 18.64 11.20 2.20
C SER A 29 18.18 10.34 1.02
N GLU A 30 19.07 9.50 0.47
CA GLU A 30 18.73 8.57 -0.62
C GLU A 30 17.72 7.50 -0.18
N SER A 31 17.90 6.93 1.02
CA SER A 31 16.99 5.93 1.59
C SER A 31 15.62 6.51 1.87
N ILE A 32 15.59 7.75 2.37
CA ILE A 32 14.38 8.52 2.62
C ILE A 32 13.63 8.79 1.30
N GLU A 33 14.32 9.25 0.27
CA GLU A 33 13.67 9.54 -1.02
C GLU A 33 13.10 8.28 -1.67
N LYS A 34 13.78 7.13 -1.57
CA LYS A 34 13.24 5.84 -2.05
C LYS A 34 11.94 5.41 -1.35
N LYS A 35 11.64 5.97 -0.18
CA LYS A 35 10.44 5.65 0.62
C LYS A 35 9.39 6.76 0.59
N LYS A 36 9.65 7.86 -0.11
CA LYS A 36 8.76 9.03 -0.14
C LYS A 36 7.35 8.70 -0.62
N ASP A 37 7.19 7.74 -1.53
CA ASP A 37 5.87 7.32 -2.00
C ASP A 37 4.98 6.79 -0.87
N MET A 38 5.55 6.34 0.25
CA MET A 38 4.78 5.94 1.44
C MET A 38 3.96 7.09 2.01
N MET A 39 4.37 8.35 1.77
CA MET A 39 3.64 9.54 2.16
C MET A 39 2.31 9.71 1.41
N ASN A 40 2.16 9.06 0.25
CA ASN A 40 0.95 9.09 -0.55
C ASN A 40 -0.05 7.98 -0.17
N ILE A 41 0.28 7.12 0.81
CA ILE A 41 -0.66 6.12 1.33
C ILE A 41 -1.84 6.84 1.98
N HIS A 42 -3.05 6.43 1.63
CA HIS A 42 -4.27 6.98 2.22
C HIS A 42 -4.23 6.92 3.75
N LEU A 43 -4.61 8.00 4.44
CA LEU A 43 -4.47 8.10 5.91
C LEU A 43 -5.13 6.93 6.66
N ILE A 44 -6.29 6.47 6.19
CA ILE A 44 -6.97 5.31 6.79
C ILE A 44 -6.16 4.01 6.64
N CYS A 45 -5.51 3.85 5.49
CA CYS A 45 -4.64 2.71 5.21
C CYS A 45 -3.36 2.77 6.06
N LEU A 46 -2.78 3.97 6.22
CA LEU A 46 -1.63 4.19 7.10
C LEU A 46 -1.99 3.88 8.57
N LYS A 47 -3.17 4.32 9.03
CA LYS A 47 -3.67 4.00 10.37
C LYS A 47 -3.76 2.48 10.58
N ASN A 48 -4.31 1.74 9.62
CA ASN A 48 -4.42 0.29 9.72
C ASN A 48 -3.03 -0.40 9.72
N LEU A 49 -2.10 0.06 8.87
CA LEU A 49 -0.72 -0.46 8.88
C LEU A 49 -0.05 -0.21 10.24
N TYR A 50 -0.27 0.97 10.83
CA TYR A 50 0.26 1.29 12.15
C TYR A 50 -0.38 0.44 13.25
N GLU A 51 -1.69 0.20 13.21
CA GLU A 51 -2.37 -0.71 14.14
C GLU A 51 -1.86 -2.16 14.01
N LEU A 52 -1.56 -2.61 12.79
CA LEU A 52 -0.92 -3.91 12.57
C LEU A 52 0.49 -3.95 13.14
N LEU A 53 1.34 -2.97 12.81
CA LEU A 53 2.69 -2.86 13.36
C LEU A 53 2.68 -2.87 14.90
N LYS A 54 1.78 -2.09 15.51
CA LYS A 54 1.59 -2.07 16.96
C LYS A 54 1.19 -3.44 17.50
N GLY A 55 0.26 -4.13 16.86
CA GLY A 55 -0.13 -5.49 17.24
C GLY A 55 1.00 -6.51 17.14
N ILE A 56 1.88 -6.38 16.14
CA ILE A 56 3.10 -7.20 16.01
C ILE A 56 4.03 -6.92 17.19
N CYS A 57 4.33 -5.65 17.49
CA CYS A 57 5.18 -5.27 18.63
C CYS A 57 4.62 -5.74 19.98
N GLU A 58 3.32 -5.61 20.19
CA GLU A 58 2.65 -6.12 21.40
C GLU A 58 2.80 -7.63 21.52
N THR A 59 2.67 -8.35 20.40
CA THR A 59 2.87 -9.81 20.36
C THR A 59 4.30 -10.16 20.69
N ILE A 60 5.31 -9.50 20.10
CA ILE A 60 6.73 -9.70 20.44
C ILE A 60 6.95 -9.54 21.94
N ASN A 61 6.47 -8.45 22.52
CA ASN A 61 6.66 -8.14 23.93
C ASN A 61 6.03 -9.21 24.84
N LYS A 62 4.82 -9.65 24.52
CA LYS A 62 4.08 -10.64 25.32
C LYS A 62 4.58 -12.07 25.15
N CYS A 63 5.24 -12.37 24.04
CA CYS A 63 5.81 -13.67 23.75
C CYS A 63 7.29 -13.80 24.19
N ASN A 64 7.93 -12.71 24.65
CA ASN A 64 9.37 -12.65 24.97
C ASN A 64 9.82 -13.54 26.15
N GLY A 65 8.90 -13.99 27.02
CA GLY A 65 9.23 -14.87 28.15
C GLY A 65 8.81 -16.34 27.95
N SER A 66 7.65 -16.56 27.35
CA SER A 66 7.16 -17.86 26.92
C SER A 66 6.14 -17.63 25.81
N SER A 67 6.40 -18.25 24.66
CA SER A 67 5.58 -18.13 23.47
C SER A 67 4.20 -18.80 23.66
N ASN A 68 4.04 -19.63 24.68
CA ASN A 68 2.82 -20.41 24.92
C ASN A 68 1.85 -19.81 25.95
N THR A 69 2.07 -18.56 26.39
CA THR A 69 1.15 -17.94 27.35
C THR A 69 -0.18 -17.57 26.68
N ASN A 70 -1.27 -17.65 27.44
CA ASN A 70 -2.59 -17.20 26.98
C ASN A 70 -2.53 -15.75 26.47
N GLU A 71 -1.72 -14.91 27.11
CA GLU A 71 -1.55 -13.51 26.74
C GLU A 71 -0.86 -13.32 25.38
N CYS A 72 0.18 -14.11 25.09
CA CYS A 72 0.86 -14.14 23.80
C CYS A 72 -0.12 -14.56 22.69
N ILE A 73 -0.89 -15.64 22.91
CA ILE A 73 -1.88 -16.13 21.94
C ILE A 73 -3.01 -15.10 21.71
N GLU A 74 -3.51 -14.47 22.77
CA GLU A 74 -4.56 -13.44 22.66
C GLU A 74 -4.07 -12.20 21.90
N SER A 75 -2.84 -11.76 22.17
CA SER A 75 -2.19 -10.67 21.43
C SER A 75 -2.06 -11.00 19.95
N ALA A 76 -1.62 -12.22 19.64
CA ALA A 76 -1.43 -12.69 18.27
C ALA A 76 -2.77 -12.79 17.51
N LYS A 77 -3.87 -13.18 18.17
CA LYS A 77 -5.23 -13.13 17.59
C LYS A 77 -5.64 -11.70 17.25
N LYS A 78 -5.41 -10.74 18.15
CA LYS A 78 -5.68 -9.31 17.88
C LYS A 78 -4.84 -8.79 16.71
N CYS A 79 -3.59 -9.24 16.59
CA CYS A 79 -2.73 -8.93 15.45
C CYS A 79 -3.31 -9.48 14.12
N ALA A 80 -3.80 -10.73 14.12
CA ALA A 80 -4.46 -11.32 12.96
C ALA A 80 -5.73 -10.54 12.54
N ASP A 81 -6.49 -10.02 13.50
CA ASP A 81 -7.65 -9.17 13.21
C ASP A 81 -7.23 -7.81 12.62
N SER A 82 -6.16 -7.19 13.11
CA SER A 82 -5.56 -6.00 12.48
C SER A 82 -5.10 -6.26 11.04
N TYR A 83 -4.53 -7.43 10.77
CA TYR A 83 -4.14 -7.82 9.41
C TYR A 83 -5.36 -7.93 8.49
N ARG A 84 -6.44 -8.56 8.95
CA ARG A 84 -7.70 -8.64 8.18
C ARG A 84 -8.32 -7.26 7.94
N ARG A 85 -8.19 -6.32 8.89
CA ARG A 85 -8.62 -4.92 8.68
C ARG A 85 -7.87 -4.23 7.54
N CYS A 86 -6.57 -4.52 7.39
CA CYS A 86 -5.78 -4.00 6.26
C CYS A 86 -6.35 -4.43 4.90
N LEU A 87 -6.95 -5.62 4.82
CA LEU A 87 -7.48 -6.19 3.58
C LEU A 87 -8.96 -5.84 3.28
N THR A 88 -9.68 -5.29 4.25
CA THR A 88 -11.15 -5.06 4.14
C THR A 88 -11.54 -3.64 3.75
N ILE A 89 -10.68 -2.64 4.01
CA ILE A 89 -11.10 -1.22 4.05
C ILE A 89 -11.00 -0.47 2.70
N PHE A 90 -10.62 -1.11 1.58
CA PHE A 90 -10.54 -0.39 0.30
C PHE A 90 -10.94 -1.22 -0.92
N SER A 91 -11.47 -0.54 -1.94
CA SER A 91 -11.50 -0.98 -3.34
C SER A 91 -10.16 -0.54 -3.93
N TRP A 92 -9.22 -1.46 -4.17
CA TRP A 92 -7.80 -1.14 -4.22
C TRP A 92 -7.31 -0.41 -5.48
N GLY A 93 -8.25 0.20 -6.22
CA GLY A 93 -7.97 1.17 -7.26
C GLY A 93 -7.17 2.34 -6.70
N GLY A 94 -5.85 2.28 -6.84
CA GLY A 94 -4.90 3.33 -6.45
C GLY A 94 -3.95 3.00 -5.29
N LEU A 95 -4.06 1.83 -4.65
CA LEU A 95 -3.34 1.51 -3.40
C LEU A 95 -2.37 0.32 -3.49
N CYS A 96 -1.79 0.04 -4.66
CA CYS A 96 -0.94 -1.15 -4.80
C CYS A 96 0.44 -0.96 -4.19
N ASN A 97 1.30 -0.16 -4.83
CA ASN A 97 2.60 0.21 -4.29
C ASN A 97 2.47 1.65 -3.76
N PRO A 98 2.89 1.99 -2.53
CA PRO A 98 3.70 1.21 -1.57
C PRO A 98 2.96 0.45 -0.48
N TYR A 99 1.63 0.54 -0.42
CA TYR A 99 0.85 -0.09 0.65
C TYR A 99 1.06 -1.61 0.76
N CYS A 100 0.97 -2.35 -0.35
CA CYS A 100 1.16 -3.80 -0.32
C CYS A 100 2.59 -4.20 0.06
N SER A 101 3.59 -3.43 -0.37
CA SER A 101 4.98 -3.68 0.04
C SER A 101 5.13 -3.60 1.56
N VAL A 102 4.56 -2.58 2.20
CA VAL A 102 4.59 -2.46 3.67
C VAL A 102 3.80 -3.60 4.32
N LEU A 103 2.59 -3.90 3.85
CA LEU A 103 1.77 -4.97 4.42
C LEU A 103 2.45 -6.34 4.31
N SER A 104 3.09 -6.63 3.17
CA SER A 104 3.84 -7.87 2.92
C SER A 104 5.02 -8.02 3.86
N ASN A 105 5.77 -6.93 4.09
CA ASN A 105 6.90 -6.93 5.01
C ASN A 105 6.44 -7.13 6.46
N LEU A 106 5.38 -6.45 6.89
CA LEU A 106 4.79 -6.66 8.23
C LEU A 106 4.31 -8.11 8.41
N LYS A 107 3.69 -8.70 7.38
CA LYS A 107 3.34 -10.13 7.41
C LYS A 107 4.59 -10.98 7.61
N LYS A 108 5.62 -10.81 6.78
CA LYS A 108 6.89 -11.57 6.89
C LYS A 108 7.54 -11.43 8.27
N ASP A 109 7.52 -10.24 8.87
CA ASP A 109 8.07 -10.05 10.20
C ASP A 109 7.26 -10.78 11.28
N TYR A 110 5.94 -10.85 11.15
CA TYR A 110 5.12 -11.69 12.00
C TYR A 110 5.39 -13.19 11.81
N GLU A 111 5.58 -13.64 10.56
CA GLU A 111 5.91 -15.04 10.25
C GLU A 111 7.17 -15.50 10.99
N LYS A 112 8.22 -14.66 11.07
CA LYS A 112 9.43 -14.96 11.85
C LYS A 112 9.17 -15.16 13.34
N ILE A 113 8.16 -14.48 13.90
CA ILE A 113 7.74 -14.69 15.30
C ILE A 113 7.07 -16.07 15.42
N ARG A 114 6.25 -16.44 14.44
CA ARG A 114 5.53 -17.72 14.41
C ARG A 114 6.44 -18.92 14.15
N GLU A 115 7.55 -18.76 13.44
CA GLU A 115 8.53 -19.85 13.22
C GLU A 115 8.98 -20.51 14.55
N ASN A 116 9.01 -19.75 15.63
CA ASN A 116 9.38 -20.23 16.96
C ASN A 116 8.16 -20.59 17.85
N ASN A 117 6.94 -20.55 17.31
CA ASN A 117 5.70 -20.75 18.04
C ASN A 117 4.51 -21.12 17.12
N ASP A 118 4.29 -22.41 16.94
CA ASP A 118 3.23 -23.00 16.12
C ASP A 118 1.80 -22.71 16.62
N LYS A 119 1.64 -22.24 17.87
CA LYS A 119 0.33 -21.88 18.44
C LYS A 119 -0.17 -20.50 18.02
N LEU A 120 0.69 -19.66 17.42
CA LEU A 120 0.24 -18.36 16.94
C LEU A 120 -0.60 -18.53 15.67
N PRO A 121 -1.69 -17.77 15.52
CA PRO A 121 -2.51 -17.83 14.32
C PRO A 121 -1.72 -17.37 13.08
N GLU A 122 -2.02 -17.96 11.92
CA GLU A 122 -1.51 -17.43 10.66
C GLU A 122 -2.23 -16.12 10.26
N LEU A 123 -1.48 -15.20 9.65
CA LEU A 123 -2.04 -13.99 9.02
C LEU A 123 -2.67 -14.36 7.67
N THR A 124 -3.94 -14.76 7.74
CA THR A 124 -4.75 -15.17 6.59
C THR A 124 -5.69 -14.05 6.15
N PRO A 125 -5.88 -13.86 4.82
CA PRO A 125 -6.93 -13.00 4.30
C PRO A 125 -8.32 -13.42 4.80
N PRO A 126 -9.28 -12.49 4.86
CA PRO A 126 -10.69 -12.84 5.07
C PRO A 126 -11.19 -13.83 4.01
N SER A 127 -12.19 -14.66 4.35
CA SER A 127 -12.80 -15.58 3.37
C SER A 127 -13.27 -14.82 2.12
N GLY A 128 -12.96 -15.36 0.94
CA GLY A 128 -13.31 -14.75 -0.35
C GLY A 128 -12.49 -13.50 -0.73
N ARG A 129 -11.44 -13.16 0.03
CA ARG A 129 -10.49 -12.09 -0.33
C ARG A 129 -9.16 -12.69 -0.79
N GLU A 130 -8.62 -12.11 -1.84
CA GLU A 130 -7.25 -12.39 -2.30
C GLU A 130 -6.21 -11.72 -1.39
N SER A 131 -4.94 -12.11 -1.56
CA SER A 131 -3.80 -11.40 -0.98
C SER A 131 -3.66 -10.00 -1.58
N CYS A 132 -2.75 -9.20 -1.01
CA CYS A 132 -2.56 -7.84 -1.44
C CYS A 132 -2.01 -7.73 -2.86
N GLU A 133 -1.02 -8.55 -3.08
CA GLU A 133 -0.30 -8.71 -4.32
C GLU A 133 -1.23 -9.22 -5.43
N ASN A 134 -1.99 -10.29 -5.16
CA ASN A 134 -2.90 -10.89 -6.15
C ASN A 134 -4.00 -9.92 -6.59
N TYR A 135 -4.62 -9.20 -5.65
CA TYR A 135 -5.62 -8.19 -6.01
C TYR A 135 -5.00 -7.13 -6.94
N CYS A 136 -3.80 -6.67 -6.60
CA CYS A 136 -3.11 -5.63 -7.35
C CYS A 136 -2.67 -6.07 -8.75
N GLU A 137 -2.22 -7.31 -8.89
CA GLU A 137 -1.94 -7.93 -10.19
C GLU A 137 -3.21 -8.00 -11.04
N ASN A 138 -4.31 -8.51 -10.46
CA ASN A 138 -5.60 -8.60 -11.14
C ASN A 138 -6.14 -7.23 -11.58
N LEU A 139 -6.03 -6.21 -10.72
CA LEU A 139 -6.41 -4.84 -11.05
C LEU A 139 -5.55 -4.29 -12.20
N THR A 140 -4.24 -4.51 -12.14
CA THR A 140 -3.31 -4.06 -13.19
C THR A 140 -3.65 -4.70 -14.54
N GLN A 141 -3.92 -6.00 -14.57
CA GLN A 141 -4.34 -6.71 -15.78
C GLN A 141 -5.65 -6.15 -16.35
N LYS A 142 -6.66 -5.89 -15.50
CA LYS A 142 -7.93 -5.29 -15.94
C LYS A 142 -7.74 -3.92 -16.55
N LEU A 143 -6.97 -3.04 -15.89
CA LEU A 143 -6.68 -1.70 -16.40
C LEU A 143 -5.91 -1.73 -17.73
N ASN A 144 -4.99 -2.69 -17.89
CA ASN A 144 -4.27 -2.87 -19.15
C ASN A 144 -5.17 -3.40 -20.28
N ALA A 145 -6.14 -4.26 -19.97
CA ALA A 145 -7.12 -4.76 -20.93
C ALA A 145 -8.13 -3.69 -21.35
N GLU A 146 -8.59 -2.87 -20.41
CA GLU A 146 -9.50 -1.73 -20.67
C GLU A 146 -8.80 -0.55 -21.36
N GLY A 147 -7.48 -0.40 -21.20
CA GLY A 147 -6.64 0.59 -21.87
C GLY A 147 -6.35 0.30 -23.36
N SER A 148 -6.83 -0.82 -23.91
CA SER A 148 -6.69 -1.18 -25.33
C SER A 148 -8.07 -1.14 -26.00
N PRO A 149 -8.51 0.05 -26.48
CA PRO A 149 -8.39 0.34 -27.90
C PRO A 149 -8.25 1.85 -28.22
N ILE A 150 -7.02 2.37 -28.35
CA ILE A 150 -6.77 3.66 -29.04
C ILE A 150 -5.72 3.54 -30.15
N GLU A 151 -4.91 2.47 -30.19
CA GLU A 151 -3.86 2.32 -31.21
C GLU A 151 -4.28 1.71 -32.56
N GLN A 152 -5.58 1.47 -32.82
CA GLN A 152 -6.05 0.98 -34.14
C GLN A 152 -6.77 2.01 -35.03
N ALA A 153 -6.76 3.30 -34.67
CA ALA A 153 -7.22 4.36 -35.57
C ALA A 153 -6.06 5.21 -36.11
N LYS A 154 -5.06 4.57 -36.71
CA LYS A 154 -4.13 5.24 -37.64
C LYS A 154 -4.04 4.45 -38.94
N GLN A 155 -5.02 4.66 -39.82
CA GLN A 155 -4.81 4.61 -41.26
C GLN A 155 -5.99 5.23 -42.00
N VAL A 156 -6.09 6.57 -41.98
CA VAL A 156 -6.48 7.33 -43.18
C VAL A 156 -5.58 8.56 -43.26
N THR A 157 -4.89 8.63 -44.38
CA THR A 157 -3.78 9.50 -44.78
C THR A 157 -4.21 10.96 -44.95
N THR A 158 -3.40 11.91 -44.48
CA THR A 158 -3.20 13.20 -45.18
C THR A 158 -1.80 13.77 -44.83
N PRO A 159 -0.99 14.21 -45.81
CA PRO A 159 0.43 14.53 -45.61
C PRO A 159 0.66 15.99 -45.22
N GLY A 160 1.63 16.26 -44.34
CA GLY A 160 2.18 17.60 -44.18
C GLY A 160 2.96 17.88 -42.90
N ILE A 161 4.29 17.82 -43.02
CA ILE A 161 5.31 18.59 -42.27
C ILE A 161 5.59 18.14 -40.83
N GLY A 162 6.81 17.65 -40.63
CA GLY A 162 7.29 17.07 -39.38
C GLY A 162 7.90 18.05 -38.39
N LEU A 163 8.14 17.52 -37.18
CA LEU A 163 9.34 17.76 -36.38
C LEU A 163 9.39 16.64 -35.32
N LEU A 164 10.43 15.82 -35.42
CA LEU A 164 10.84 14.80 -34.47
C LEU A 164 11.23 15.46 -33.14
N GLY A 165 10.78 14.89 -32.02
CA GLY A 165 11.47 15.03 -30.73
C GLY A 165 10.60 15.47 -29.55
N GLN A 166 9.95 14.51 -28.89
CA GLN A 166 10.12 14.29 -27.43
C GLN A 166 9.21 13.14 -26.99
N LEU A 167 9.83 12.00 -26.70
CA LEU A 167 9.26 10.95 -25.88
C LEU A 167 9.07 11.53 -24.47
N ARG A 168 7.88 12.06 -24.17
CA ARG A 168 7.49 12.36 -22.79
C ARG A 168 7.03 11.06 -22.16
N THR A 169 7.88 10.51 -21.29
CA THR A 169 7.46 9.56 -20.26
C THR A 169 6.22 10.11 -19.56
N LEU A 170 5.17 9.31 -19.51
CA LEU A 170 3.89 9.69 -18.93
C LEU A 170 4.04 9.68 -17.40
N THR A 171 4.53 10.78 -16.83
CA THR A 171 4.43 11.01 -15.38
C THR A 171 2.96 11.27 -15.08
N SER A 172 2.25 10.24 -14.62
CA SER A 172 0.84 10.33 -14.23
C SER A 172 0.70 11.25 -13.00
N ILE A 173 0.52 12.54 -13.26
CA ILE A 173 -0.14 13.47 -12.34
C ILE A 173 -1.58 13.57 -12.82
N ASN A 174 -2.47 12.73 -12.29
CA ASN A 174 -3.91 12.91 -12.45
C ASN A 174 -4.54 13.18 -11.08
N ASN A 175 -4.43 14.45 -10.67
CA ASN A 175 -5.38 15.04 -9.72
C ASN A 175 -6.77 15.04 -10.38
N GLY A 176 -7.76 14.40 -9.75
CA GLY A 176 -9.16 14.84 -9.88
C GLY A 176 -10.17 13.94 -10.60
N ASN A 177 -9.88 12.67 -10.93
CA ASN A 177 -10.92 11.78 -11.48
C ASN A 177 -11.46 10.81 -10.43
N LYS A 178 -12.71 11.06 -10.05
CA LYS A 178 -13.57 10.25 -9.19
C LYS A 178 -13.66 8.83 -9.78
N LEU A 179 -13.04 7.85 -9.13
CA LEU A 179 -13.17 6.43 -9.52
C LEU A 179 -14.65 5.99 -9.41
N PRO A 180 -15.16 5.20 -10.37
CA PRO A 180 -16.51 4.65 -10.29
C PRO A 180 -16.58 3.63 -9.14
N TYR A 181 -17.52 3.86 -8.23
CA TYR A 181 -17.84 2.97 -7.13
C TYR A 181 -18.52 1.72 -7.69
N ILE A 182 -17.83 0.59 -7.74
CA ILE A 182 -18.45 -0.70 -8.06
C ILE A 182 -18.99 -1.28 -6.75
N ALA A 183 -20.31 -1.20 -6.57
CA ALA A 183 -21.00 -1.88 -5.49
C ALA A 183 -20.95 -3.40 -5.76
N ILE A 184 -20.43 -4.16 -4.80
CA ILE A 184 -20.54 -5.63 -4.80
C ILE A 184 -21.87 -5.96 -4.09
N PRO A 185 -22.83 -6.66 -4.74
CA PRO A 185 -24.05 -7.09 -4.08
C PRO A 185 -23.73 -8.18 -3.04
N PHE A 186 -24.39 -8.09 -1.88
CA PHE A 186 -24.42 -9.13 -0.85
C PHE A 186 -25.26 -10.33 -1.29
#